data_AF-A0A1W9XG38-F1
#
_entry.id   AF-A0A1W9XG38-F1
#
_cell.length_a   1.000
_cell.length_b   1.000
_cell.length_c   1.000
_cell.angle_alpha   90.00
_cell.angle_beta   90.00
_cell.angle_gamma   90.00
#
_symmetry.space_group_name_H-M   'P 1'
#
loop_
_entity.id
_entity.type
_entity.pdbx_description
1 polymer ?
#
loop_
_entity_poly.entity_id
_entity_poly.type
_entity_poly.pdbx_seq_one_letter_code
_entity_poly.pdbx_strand_id
1 'polypeptide(L)'
;MRKYHPLLLAVCMAAFLCLWSVTANALTLKKGYYRTGELQWEGNYVDGKWYGPLKEYYRNGNVKRECTYSPEGVLNGPIRCYYDSGVRNWEGNYFYGRLDGIVKKYYENGNLKDELPYKSGKKEGLIRHYYKNGILQWECYSVNDRCQGVMKEYFSTGRLERESLYKDGVLIDRRNAGKAHYSKNKKKKKRN
;
A
#
# COMPACT_ATOMS: atom_id res chain seq x y z
N MET A 1 -43.75 -59.62 33.08
CA MET A 1 -43.96 -58.30 32.44
C MET A 1 -43.63 -57.20 33.46
N ARG A 2 -42.65 -56.34 33.11
CA ARG A 2 -42.11 -55.15 33.82
C ARG A 2 -42.20 -55.06 35.35
N LYS A 3 -41.05 -55.13 36.04
CA LYS A 3 -40.67 -54.22 37.13
C LYS A 3 -39.16 -53.92 37.10
N TYR A 4 -38.82 -52.72 37.55
CA TYR A 4 -37.62 -51.94 37.28
C TYR A 4 -36.33 -52.52 37.89
N HIS A 5 -35.20 -52.37 37.17
CA HIS A 5 -33.85 -52.58 37.69
C HIS A 5 -33.20 -51.21 37.98
N PRO A 6 -32.72 -50.94 39.20
CA PRO A 6 -32.10 -49.66 39.53
C PRO A 6 -30.60 -49.76 39.23
N LEU A 7 -30.14 -49.02 38.23
CA LEU A 7 -28.72 -48.69 38.01
C LEU A 7 -28.69 -47.49 37.05
N LEU A 8 -29.23 -46.38 37.52
CA LEU A 8 -29.29 -45.09 36.83
C LEU A 8 -28.44 -44.06 37.57
N LEU A 9 -27.29 -44.51 38.09
CA LEU A 9 -26.33 -43.71 38.84
C LEU A 9 -24.91 -44.18 38.50
N ALA A 10 -24.52 -43.99 37.24
CA ALA A 10 -23.13 -44.00 36.82
C ALA A 10 -22.89 -42.78 35.92
N VAL A 11 -22.92 -41.62 36.58
CA VAL A 11 -21.96 -40.54 36.34
C VAL A 11 -21.78 -40.15 34.87
N CYS A 12 -22.73 -39.37 34.35
CA CYS A 12 -22.53 -38.45 33.22
C CYS A 12 -21.56 -37.29 33.55
N MET A 13 -20.56 -37.48 34.43
CA MET A 13 -19.53 -36.48 34.75
C MET A 13 -18.32 -36.58 33.82
N ALA A 14 -18.56 -36.72 32.51
CA ALA A 14 -17.52 -36.56 31.50
C ALA A 14 -18.00 -35.72 30.31
N ALA A 15 -19.10 -34.97 30.46
CA ALA A 15 -19.65 -34.12 29.41
C ALA A 15 -19.88 -32.65 29.83
N PHE A 16 -19.39 -32.23 31.00
CA PHE A 16 -19.66 -30.89 31.55
C PHE A 16 -18.43 -30.05 31.93
N LEU A 17 -17.20 -30.49 31.64
CA LEU A 17 -15.97 -29.74 31.93
C LEU A 17 -15.01 -29.65 30.75
N CYS A 18 -15.54 -29.47 29.54
CA CYS A 18 -14.75 -28.96 28.41
C CYS A 18 -15.57 -27.99 27.54
N LEU A 19 -16.42 -27.17 28.19
CA LEU A 19 -17.27 -26.18 27.51
C LEU A 19 -17.12 -24.75 28.02
N TRP A 20 -16.20 -24.48 28.95
CA TRP A 20 -15.96 -23.13 29.48
C TRP A 20 -14.45 -22.84 29.57
N SER A 21 -13.81 -22.62 28.42
CA SER A 21 -12.67 -21.69 28.31
C SER A 21 -12.21 -21.56 26.86
N VAL A 22 -13.14 -21.38 25.94
CA VAL A 22 -12.85 -20.47 24.83
C VAL A 22 -13.63 -19.22 25.16
N THR A 23 -12.99 -18.29 25.85
CA THR A 23 -13.48 -16.91 25.90
C THR A 23 -13.60 -16.48 24.44
N ALA A 24 -14.82 -16.47 23.92
CA ALA A 24 -15.10 -15.82 22.65
C ALA A 24 -14.79 -14.35 22.88
N ASN A 25 -13.58 -13.92 22.51
CA ASN A 25 -13.18 -12.53 22.59
C ASN A 25 -14.02 -11.80 21.55
N ALA A 26 -15.14 -11.26 22.01
CA ALA A 26 -16.19 -10.75 21.15
C ALA A 26 -15.66 -9.54 20.38
N LEU A 27 -15.78 -9.61 19.06
CA LEU A 27 -15.49 -8.52 18.15
C LEU A 27 -16.29 -7.28 18.58
N THR A 28 -15.59 -6.24 19.06
CA THR A 28 -16.26 -5.02 19.51
C THR A 28 -16.05 -3.93 18.47
N LEU A 29 -17.14 -3.41 17.89
CA LEU A 29 -17.06 -2.22 17.05
C LEU A 29 -16.77 -1.01 17.93
N LYS A 30 -15.62 -0.37 17.72
CA LYS A 30 -15.27 0.89 18.39
C LYS A 30 -15.37 2.06 17.42
N LYS A 31 -15.80 3.19 17.95
CA LYS A 31 -15.87 4.48 17.24
C LYS A 31 -15.17 5.54 18.06
N GLY A 32 -14.49 6.44 17.38
CA GLY A 32 -13.92 7.64 17.96
C GLY A 32 -14.38 8.85 17.19
N TYR A 33 -14.49 9.97 17.89
CA TYR A 33 -15.03 11.20 17.35
C TYR A 33 -14.03 12.33 17.55
N TYR A 34 -14.03 13.29 16.64
CA TYR A 34 -13.33 14.55 16.84
C TYR A 34 -13.92 15.27 18.06
N ARG A 35 -13.16 16.22 18.64
CA ARG A 35 -13.66 17.06 19.75
C ARG A 35 -14.96 17.79 19.42
N THR A 36 -15.19 18.05 18.14
CA THR A 36 -16.36 18.71 17.56
C THR A 36 -17.56 17.77 17.35
N GLY A 37 -17.39 16.45 17.54
CA GLY A 37 -18.47 15.46 17.54
C GLY A 37 -18.59 14.61 16.27
N GLU A 38 -17.90 14.95 15.18
CA GLU A 38 -17.93 14.18 13.93
C GLU A 38 -17.14 12.86 14.07
N LEU A 39 -17.58 11.82 13.36
CA LEU A 39 -16.90 10.51 13.37
C LEU A 39 -15.47 10.66 12.84
N GLN A 40 -14.49 10.20 13.61
CA GLN A 40 -13.08 10.25 13.27
C GLN A 40 -12.58 8.89 12.78
N TRP A 41 -13.01 7.81 13.42
CA TRP A 41 -12.65 6.46 13.02
C TRP A 41 -13.68 5.46 13.52
N GLU A 42 -13.78 4.34 12.81
CA GLU A 42 -14.49 3.16 13.26
C GLU A 42 -13.76 1.90 12.82
N GLY A 43 -13.84 0.85 13.63
CA GLY A 43 -13.24 -0.43 13.31
C GLY A 43 -13.49 -1.45 14.39
N ASN A 44 -13.07 -2.69 14.15
CA ASN A 44 -13.25 -3.74 15.14
C ASN A 44 -12.06 -3.87 16.08
N TYR A 45 -12.35 -4.15 17.34
CA TYR A 45 -11.37 -4.19 18.42
C TYR A 45 -11.55 -5.47 19.24
N VAL A 46 -10.46 -6.20 19.46
CA VAL A 46 -10.40 -7.47 20.19
C VAL A 46 -9.11 -7.48 21.02
N ASP A 47 -9.20 -7.84 22.31
CA ASP A 47 -8.04 -8.03 23.21
C ASP A 47 -7.04 -6.87 23.23
N GLY A 48 -7.53 -5.64 23.24
CA GLY A 48 -6.65 -4.47 23.27
C GLY A 48 -6.05 -4.09 21.91
N LYS A 49 -6.51 -4.69 20.81
CA LYS A 49 -5.94 -4.52 19.47
C LYS A 49 -7.01 -4.32 18.41
N TRP A 50 -6.65 -3.63 17.33
CA TRP A 50 -7.47 -3.54 16.12
C TRP A 50 -7.48 -4.86 15.35
N TYR A 51 -8.63 -5.20 14.78
CA TYR A 51 -8.85 -6.44 14.04
C TYR A 51 -9.66 -6.16 12.77
N GLY A 52 -9.23 -6.69 11.64
CA GLY A 52 -9.95 -6.57 10.38
C GLY A 52 -10.03 -5.13 9.88
N PRO A 53 -11.12 -4.74 9.20
CA PRO A 53 -11.26 -3.42 8.60
C PRO A 53 -11.31 -2.30 9.65
N LEU A 54 -10.58 -1.22 9.37
CA LEU A 54 -10.63 0.06 10.07
C LEU A 54 -10.77 1.19 9.04
N LYS A 55 -11.70 2.10 9.30
CA LYS A 55 -11.89 3.33 8.54
C LYS A 55 -11.58 4.54 9.40
N GLU A 56 -10.87 5.50 8.83
CA GLU A 56 -10.71 6.83 9.39
C GLU A 56 -11.35 7.84 8.45
N TYR A 57 -11.85 8.93 9.02
CA TYR A 57 -12.59 9.97 8.32
C TYR A 57 -11.97 11.34 8.57
N TYR A 58 -12.05 12.21 7.57
CA TYR A 58 -11.85 13.64 7.73
C TYR A 58 -13.06 14.26 8.45
N ARG A 59 -12.91 15.49 8.95
CA ARG A 59 -14.01 16.21 9.65
C ARG A 59 -15.22 16.47 8.76
N ASN A 60 -15.04 16.57 7.44
CA ASN A 60 -16.13 16.70 6.49
C ASN A 60 -16.89 15.38 6.23
N GLY A 61 -16.50 14.28 6.90
CA GLY A 61 -17.11 12.95 6.75
C GLY A 61 -16.54 12.12 5.61
N ASN A 62 -15.67 12.67 4.75
CA ASN A 62 -15.00 11.90 3.71
C ASN A 62 -14.04 10.89 4.32
N VAL A 63 -13.95 9.71 3.71
CA VAL A 63 -13.00 8.68 4.13
C VAL A 63 -11.58 9.21 3.95
N LYS A 64 -10.78 9.14 5.00
CA LYS A 64 -9.37 9.50 5.01
C LYS A 64 -8.48 8.30 4.76
N ARG A 65 -8.79 7.18 5.40
CA ARG A 65 -8.02 5.94 5.32
C ARG A 65 -8.92 4.73 5.49
N GLU A 66 -8.63 3.69 4.71
CA GLU A 66 -9.15 2.34 4.90
C GLU A 66 -7.96 1.40 5.00
N CYS A 67 -7.90 0.59 6.05
CA CYS A 67 -6.85 -0.41 6.22
C CYS A 67 -7.38 -1.65 6.94
N THR A 68 -6.63 -2.74 6.88
CA THR A 68 -6.98 -4.00 7.52
C THR A 68 -5.89 -4.42 8.51
N TYR A 69 -6.30 -4.88 9.69
CA TYR A 69 -5.42 -5.43 10.72
C TYR A 69 -5.58 -6.95 10.84
N SER A 70 -4.48 -7.64 11.12
CA SER A 70 -4.43 -9.07 11.43
C SER A 70 -4.91 -9.34 12.87
N PRO A 71 -5.13 -10.62 13.26
CA PRO A 71 -5.42 -11.00 14.64
C PRO A 71 -4.38 -10.51 15.66
N GLU A 72 -3.12 -10.32 15.24
CA GLU A 72 -2.04 -9.86 16.10
C GLU A 72 -2.03 -8.33 16.30
N GLY A 73 -2.95 -7.61 15.65
CA GLY A 73 -3.03 -6.14 15.69
C GLY A 73 -2.08 -5.44 14.74
N VAL A 74 -1.59 -6.14 13.70
CA VAL A 74 -0.61 -5.62 12.73
C VAL A 74 -1.29 -5.35 11.39
N LEU A 75 -0.90 -4.29 10.68
CA LEU A 75 -1.43 -4.01 9.35
C LEU A 75 -1.17 -5.18 8.40
N ASN A 76 -2.22 -5.72 7.80
CA ASN A 76 -2.16 -6.85 6.89
C ASN A 76 -3.33 -6.80 5.91
N GLY A 77 -3.03 -6.74 4.62
CA GLY A 77 -3.99 -6.57 3.55
C GLY A 77 -3.99 -5.15 2.94
N PRO A 78 -5.05 -4.81 2.19
CA PRO A 78 -5.08 -3.59 1.42
C PRO A 78 -5.11 -2.34 2.31
N ILE A 79 -4.44 -1.29 1.85
CA ILE A 79 -4.53 0.06 2.41
C ILE A 79 -4.89 1.04 1.31
N ARG A 80 -5.79 1.97 1.62
CA ARG A 80 -6.20 3.06 0.75
C ARG A 80 -6.26 4.34 1.57
N CYS A 81 -5.67 5.40 1.04
CA CYS A 81 -5.78 6.74 1.60
C CYS A 81 -6.34 7.68 0.55
N TYR A 82 -7.02 8.72 1.02
CA TYR A 82 -7.73 9.66 0.19
C TYR A 82 -7.38 11.09 0.58
N TYR A 83 -7.49 12.02 -0.35
CA TYR A 83 -7.48 13.45 -0.08
C TYR A 83 -8.77 13.87 0.64
N ASP A 84 -8.79 15.06 1.23
CA ASP A 84 -10.00 15.59 1.88
C ASP A 84 -11.16 15.79 0.89
N SER A 85 -10.83 15.97 -0.39
CA SER A 85 -11.77 15.98 -1.53
C SER A 85 -12.41 14.62 -1.82
N GLY A 86 -11.96 13.53 -1.18
CA GLY A 86 -12.42 12.17 -1.44
C GLY A 86 -11.71 11.47 -2.61
N VAL A 87 -10.85 12.19 -3.35
CA VAL A 87 -10.04 11.61 -4.43
C VAL A 87 -9.00 10.65 -3.84
N ARG A 88 -8.72 9.53 -4.51
CA ARG A 88 -7.67 8.58 -4.10
C ARG A 88 -6.34 9.32 -3.98
N ASN A 89 -5.64 9.17 -2.86
CA ASN A 89 -4.31 9.74 -2.64
C ASN A 89 -3.21 8.70 -2.89
N TRP A 90 -3.34 7.53 -2.27
CA TRP A 90 -2.51 6.37 -2.58
C TRP A 90 -3.18 5.07 -2.14
N GLU A 91 -2.71 3.97 -2.69
CA GLU A 91 -3.11 2.62 -2.30
C GLU A 91 -1.93 1.65 -2.38
N GLY A 92 -2.04 0.56 -1.65
CA GLY A 92 -1.07 -0.52 -1.64
C GLY A 92 -1.56 -1.69 -0.81
N ASN A 93 -0.64 -2.58 -0.47
CA ASN A 93 -0.92 -3.73 0.35
C ASN A 93 0.17 -3.90 1.41
N TYR A 94 -0.25 -4.21 2.63
CA TYR A 94 0.64 -4.59 3.72
C TYR A 94 0.65 -6.11 3.87
N PHE A 95 1.82 -6.65 4.18
CA PHE A 95 1.99 -8.02 4.64
C PHE A 95 2.78 -7.97 5.95
N TYR A 96 2.13 -8.35 7.06
CA TYR A 96 2.68 -8.28 8.42
C TYR A 96 3.43 -6.97 8.73
N GLY A 97 2.76 -5.84 8.47
CA GLY A 97 3.26 -4.51 8.83
C GLY A 97 4.25 -3.91 7.83
N ARG A 98 4.59 -4.62 6.75
CA ARG A 98 5.47 -4.11 5.68
C ARG A 98 4.73 -3.99 4.36
N LEU A 99 5.03 -2.95 3.58
CA LEU A 99 4.48 -2.84 2.23
C LEU A 99 5.01 -3.98 1.36
N ASP A 100 4.10 -4.64 0.65
CA ASP A 100 4.42 -5.73 -0.27
C ASP A 100 3.47 -5.70 -1.47
N GLY A 101 4.03 -5.65 -2.68
CA GLY A 101 3.31 -5.43 -3.93
C GLY A 101 3.44 -4.01 -4.46
N ILE A 102 2.56 -3.63 -5.38
CA ILE A 102 2.60 -2.30 -6.03
C ILE A 102 1.88 -1.26 -5.17
N VAL A 103 2.60 -0.21 -4.82
CA VAL A 103 2.03 1.03 -4.27
C VAL A 103 1.77 1.99 -5.42
N LYS A 104 0.53 2.48 -5.51
CA LYS A 104 0.15 3.53 -6.46
C LYS A 104 -0.16 4.81 -5.71
N LYS A 105 0.39 5.93 -6.17
CA LYS A 105 0.04 7.27 -5.67
C LYS A 105 -0.63 8.06 -6.77
N TYR A 106 -1.52 8.97 -6.39
CA TYR A 106 -2.34 9.72 -7.33
C TYR A 106 -2.26 11.21 -7.00
N TYR A 107 -2.36 12.03 -8.04
CA TYR A 107 -2.61 13.45 -7.90
C TYR A 107 -4.07 13.70 -7.52
N GLU A 108 -4.38 14.89 -7.01
CA GLU A 108 -5.73 15.26 -6.63
C GLU A 108 -6.69 15.41 -7.83
N ASN A 109 -6.17 15.50 -9.06
CA ASN A 109 -6.98 15.37 -10.29
C ASN A 109 -7.32 13.91 -10.65
N GLY A 110 -6.94 12.94 -9.83
CA GLY A 110 -7.16 11.51 -10.04
C GLY A 110 -6.12 10.80 -10.91
N ASN A 111 -5.22 11.55 -11.57
CA ASN A 111 -4.19 10.94 -12.41
C ASN A 111 -3.12 10.24 -11.57
N LEU A 112 -2.63 9.11 -12.09
CA LEU A 112 -1.53 8.37 -11.49
C LEU A 112 -0.28 9.25 -11.40
N LYS A 113 0.37 9.23 -10.24
CA LYS A 113 1.57 10.00 -9.92
C LYS A 113 2.79 9.10 -9.80
N ASP A 114 2.67 8.00 -9.05
CA ASP A 114 3.77 7.07 -8.81
C ASP A 114 3.27 5.63 -8.90
N GLU A 115 4.07 4.75 -9.50
CA GLU A 115 4.00 3.30 -9.33
C GLU A 115 5.29 2.82 -8.69
N LEU A 116 5.19 2.25 -7.49
CA LEU A 116 6.33 1.87 -6.67
C LEU A 116 6.19 0.39 -6.27
N PRO A 117 6.98 -0.52 -6.84
CA PRO A 117 6.98 -1.91 -6.41
C PRO A 117 7.74 -2.04 -5.09
N TYR A 118 7.08 -2.65 -4.10
CA TYR A 118 7.65 -2.96 -2.79
C TYR A 118 7.75 -4.47 -2.58
N LYS A 119 8.83 -4.89 -1.92
CA LYS A 119 9.03 -6.24 -1.42
C LYS A 119 9.55 -6.15 0.02
N SER A 120 8.81 -6.71 0.97
CA SER A 120 9.18 -6.68 2.40
C SER A 120 9.53 -5.28 2.93
N GLY A 121 8.82 -4.24 2.47
CA GLY A 121 8.98 -2.86 2.90
C GLY A 121 10.03 -2.03 2.15
N LYS A 122 10.76 -2.62 1.20
CA LYS A 122 11.75 -1.91 0.37
C LYS A 122 11.31 -1.85 -1.09
N LYS A 123 11.69 -0.79 -1.81
CA LYS A 123 11.43 -0.69 -3.25
C LYS A 123 12.30 -1.65 -4.04
N GLU A 124 11.66 -2.53 -4.78
CA GLU A 124 12.29 -3.60 -5.55
C GLU A 124 11.56 -3.77 -6.88
N GLY A 125 12.19 -3.36 -7.99
CA GLY A 125 11.61 -3.41 -9.33
C GLY A 125 11.53 -2.05 -10.04
N LEU A 126 10.82 -1.99 -11.16
CA LEU A 126 10.68 -0.79 -11.98
C LEU A 126 9.76 0.25 -11.31
N ILE A 127 10.35 1.35 -10.84
CA ILE A 127 9.65 2.52 -10.34
C ILE A 127 9.29 3.45 -11.51
N ARG A 128 8.09 4.01 -11.48
CA ARG A 128 7.63 5.00 -12.47
C ARG A 128 7.02 6.22 -11.79
N HIS A 129 7.31 7.38 -12.34
CA HIS A 129 6.73 8.65 -11.94
C HIS A 129 6.13 9.36 -13.15
N TYR A 130 4.99 10.01 -12.96
CA TYR A 130 4.20 10.61 -14.03
C TYR A 130 3.96 12.10 -13.74
N TYR A 131 3.90 12.89 -14.79
CA TYR A 131 3.39 14.25 -14.74
C TYR A 131 1.88 14.27 -14.44
N LYS A 132 1.36 15.43 -14.01
CA LYS A 132 -0.08 15.63 -13.75
C LYS A 132 -0.98 15.36 -14.96
N ASN A 133 -0.44 15.43 -16.19
CA ASN A 133 -1.15 15.10 -17.43
C ASN A 133 -1.14 13.59 -17.77
N GLY A 134 -0.58 12.75 -16.90
CA GLY A 134 -0.53 11.29 -17.06
C GLY A 134 0.66 10.79 -17.89
N ILE A 135 1.50 11.68 -18.43
CA ILE A 135 2.67 11.30 -19.22
C ILE A 135 3.81 10.85 -18.28
N LEU A 136 4.49 9.76 -18.63
CA LEU A 136 5.65 9.26 -17.89
C LEU A 136 6.72 10.35 -17.81
N GLN A 137 7.14 10.70 -16.61
CA GLN A 137 8.17 11.69 -16.34
C GLN A 137 9.53 11.03 -16.18
N TRP A 138 9.60 9.96 -15.39
CA TRP A 138 10.83 9.18 -15.28
C TRP A 138 10.55 7.74 -14.85
N GLU A 139 11.47 6.85 -15.18
CA GLU A 139 11.47 5.47 -14.71
C GLU A 139 12.89 5.02 -14.38
N CYS A 140 13.00 4.11 -13.41
CA CYS A 140 14.28 3.56 -12.96
C CYS A 140 14.03 2.17 -12.36
N TYR A 141 15.00 1.26 -12.47
CA TYR A 141 14.93 -0.01 -11.74
C TYR A 141 15.50 0.19 -10.34
N SER A 142 14.77 -0.18 -9.30
CA SER A 142 15.19 -0.07 -7.90
C SER A 142 15.56 -1.43 -7.33
N VAL A 143 16.69 -1.49 -6.62
CA VAL A 143 17.08 -2.65 -5.81
C VAL A 143 17.43 -2.13 -4.42
N ASN A 144 16.79 -2.66 -3.37
CA ASN A 144 16.99 -2.20 -1.99
C ASN A 144 16.89 -0.66 -1.84
N ASP A 145 15.81 -0.07 -2.36
CA ASP A 145 15.54 1.38 -2.33
C ASP A 145 16.50 2.27 -3.14
N ARG A 146 17.40 1.68 -3.93
CA ARG A 146 18.39 2.41 -4.73
C ARG A 146 18.19 2.18 -6.21
N CYS A 147 18.26 3.26 -6.98
CA CYS A 147 18.27 3.20 -8.44
C CYS A 147 19.48 2.41 -8.95
N GLN A 148 19.21 1.52 -9.90
CA GLN A 148 20.18 0.65 -10.58
C GLN A 148 19.97 0.72 -12.08
N GLY A 149 21.07 0.75 -12.82
CA GLY A 149 21.05 0.76 -14.27
C GLY A 149 20.60 2.10 -14.83
N VAL A 150 19.97 2.07 -16.01
CA VAL A 150 19.60 3.29 -16.73
C VAL A 150 18.28 3.82 -16.19
N MET A 151 18.33 5.01 -15.59
CA MET A 151 17.18 5.86 -15.36
C MET A 151 16.88 6.64 -16.64
N LYS A 152 15.62 6.67 -17.05
CA LYS A 152 15.14 7.46 -18.18
C LYS A 152 14.25 8.58 -17.70
N GLU A 153 14.45 9.76 -18.24
CA GLU A 153 13.66 10.96 -17.96
C GLU A 153 13.09 11.51 -19.27
N TYR A 154 11.84 11.94 -19.21
CA TYR A 154 11.05 12.34 -20.36
C TYR A 154 10.47 13.74 -20.12
N PHE A 155 10.33 14.50 -21.20
CA PHE A 155 9.58 15.75 -21.18
C PHE A 155 8.10 15.49 -20.93
N SER A 156 7.35 16.52 -20.53
CA SER A 156 5.89 16.46 -20.38
C SER A 156 5.14 16.15 -21.69
N THR A 157 5.84 16.15 -22.83
CA THR A 157 5.34 15.72 -24.14
C THR A 157 5.56 14.22 -24.42
N GLY A 158 6.25 13.50 -23.52
CA GLY A 158 6.60 12.07 -23.66
C GLY A 158 7.89 11.80 -24.41
N ARG A 159 8.58 12.83 -24.92
CA ARG A 159 9.87 12.66 -25.59
C ARG A 159 10.97 12.39 -24.56
N LEU A 160 11.82 11.40 -24.83
CA LEU A 160 13.01 11.14 -24.02
C LEU A 160 13.90 12.39 -23.95
N GLU A 161 14.15 12.87 -22.74
CA GLU A 161 15.00 14.01 -22.46
C GLU A 161 16.43 13.55 -22.16
N ARG A 162 16.55 12.56 -21.27
CA ARG A 162 17.82 12.20 -20.64
C ARG A 162 17.84 10.74 -20.20
N GLU A 163 19.02 10.16 -20.29
CA GLU A 163 19.36 8.89 -19.67
C GLU A 163 20.51 9.09 -18.68
N SER A 164 20.38 8.49 -17.51
CA SER A 164 21.39 8.54 -16.45
C SER A 164 21.68 7.12 -15.97
N LEU A 165 22.94 6.70 -16.01
CA LEU A 165 23.36 5.39 -15.50
C LEU A 165 23.64 5.49 -14.00
N TYR A 166 22.98 4.67 -13.21
CA TYR A 166 23.17 4.57 -11.77
C TYR A 166 23.73 3.20 -11.38
N LYS A 167 24.57 3.20 -10.34
CA LYS A 167 24.99 2.00 -9.63
C LYS A 167 24.89 2.27 -8.14
N ASP A 168 24.10 1.48 -7.43
CA ASP A 168 23.86 1.62 -5.99
C ASP A 168 23.40 3.04 -5.58
N GLY A 169 22.57 3.65 -6.42
CA GLY A 169 22.07 5.00 -6.22
C GLY A 169 23.06 6.12 -6.57
N VAL A 170 24.30 5.78 -6.96
CA VAL A 170 25.32 6.74 -7.39
C VAL A 170 25.24 6.94 -8.90
N LEU A 171 25.19 8.20 -9.33
CA LEU A 171 25.24 8.55 -10.75
C LEU A 171 26.63 8.26 -11.32
N ILE A 172 26.69 7.43 -12.35
CA ILE A 172 27.92 7.04 -13.04
C ILE A 172 28.10 7.84 -14.34
N ASP A 173 27.04 7.94 -15.15
CA ASP A 173 27.09 8.65 -16.43
C ASP A 173 25.74 9.33 -16.71
N ARG A 174 25.75 10.38 -17.53
CA ARG A 174 24.57 11.14 -17.93
C ARG A 174 24.65 11.55 -19.39
N ARG A 175 23.62 11.20 -20.16
CA ARG A 175 23.50 11.51 -21.59
C ARG A 175 22.17 12.20 -21.88
N ASN A 176 22.23 13.39 -22.46
CA ASN A 176 21.03 14.09 -22.96
C ASN A 176 20.67 13.55 -24.35
N ALA A 177 19.42 13.13 -24.53
CA ALA A 177 18.93 12.56 -25.79
C ALA A 177 19.05 13.56 -26.98
N GLY A 178 19.07 14.88 -26.69
CA GLY A 178 19.20 15.94 -27.70
C GLY A 178 20.59 16.12 -28.32
N LYS A 179 21.69 15.63 -27.70
CA LYS A 179 23.05 15.86 -28.23
C LYS A 179 23.47 14.88 -29.33
N ALA A 180 22.74 13.77 -29.51
CA ALA A 180 23.01 12.82 -30.60
C ALA A 180 22.52 13.34 -31.98
N HIS A 181 21.54 14.25 -32.01
CA HIS A 181 21.04 14.83 -33.27
C HIS A 181 21.82 16.06 -33.75
N TYR A 182 22.49 16.79 -32.85
CA TYR A 182 23.21 18.01 -33.24
C TYR A 182 24.61 17.73 -33.84
N SER A 183 25.26 16.61 -33.48
CA SER A 183 26.60 16.30 -34.00
C SER A 183 26.61 15.67 -35.40
N LYS A 184 25.52 14.99 -35.82
CA LYS A 184 25.42 14.42 -37.18
C LYS A 184 25.25 15.48 -38.28
N ASN A 185 24.62 16.63 -37.99
CA ASN A 185 24.43 17.70 -38.98
C ASN A 185 25.66 18.60 -39.20
N LYS A 186 26.61 18.68 -38.26
CA LYS A 186 27.88 19.40 -38.48
C LYS A 186 28.89 18.64 -39.35
N LYS A 187 28.79 17.31 -39.46
CA LYS A 187 29.66 16.51 -40.35
C LYS A 187 29.19 16.47 -41.81
N LYS A 188 27.91 16.78 -42.09
CA LYS A 188 27.41 16.90 -43.48
C LYS A 188 27.62 18.30 -44.10
N LYS A 189 27.82 19.35 -43.29
CA LYS A 189 28.04 20.73 -43.77
C LYS A 189 29.51 21.13 -43.95
N LYS A 190 30.45 20.19 -43.76
CA LYS A 190 31.90 20.35 -44.03
C LYS A 190 32.38 19.51 -45.23
N ARG A 191 31.45 19.01 -46.04
CA ARG A 191 31.71 18.17 -47.23
C ARG A 191 31.09 18.72 -48.52
N ASN A 192 30.61 19.97 -48.49
CA ASN A 192 30.29 20.75 -49.68
C ASN A 192 31.16 22.01 -49.66
#